data_AF-A0A231P5W9-F1
#
_entry.id   AF-A0A231P5W9-F1
#
_cell.length_a   1.000
_cell.length_b   1.000
_cell.length_c   1.000
_cell.angle_alpha   90.00
_cell.angle_beta   90.00
_cell.angle_gamma   90.00
#
_symmetry.space_group_name_H-M   'P 1'
#
loop_
_entity.id
_entity.type
_entity.pdbx_description
1 polymer ?
#
loop_
_entity_poly.entity_id
_entity_poly.type
_entity_poly.pdbx_seq_one_letter_code
_entity_poly.pdbx_strand_id
1 'polypeptide(L)'
;MHAEAVVMTVDQYETVRLIDLEGFTQEACAEKMEIARTTVQSIYAEARKKLADALVNGKMLRIEGGEYKLCEGSDQPCGHEGCHHKRRF
;
A
#
# COMPACT_ATOMS: atom_id res chain seq x y z
N MET A 1 15.52 -10.91 23.04
CA MET A 1 14.37 -11.40 22.25
C MET A 1 14.20 -10.45 21.08
N HIS A 2 14.69 -10.82 19.89
CA HIS A 2 14.42 -10.04 18.69
C HIS A 2 13.03 -10.43 18.24
N ALA A 3 12.03 -9.58 18.52
CA ALA A 3 10.73 -9.74 17.88
C ALA A 3 10.98 -9.67 16.38
N GLU A 4 10.82 -10.80 15.69
CA GLU A 4 11.02 -10.90 14.25
C GLU A 4 10.01 -9.97 13.58
N ALA A 5 10.47 -8.80 13.14
CA ALA A 5 9.59 -7.81 12.54
C ALA A 5 9.16 -8.30 11.15
N VAL A 6 7.87 -8.25 10.88
CA VAL A 6 7.32 -8.57 9.56
C VAL A 6 7.49 -7.34 8.69
N VAL A 7 8.37 -7.44 7.68
CA VAL A 7 8.60 -6.34 6.73
C VAL A 7 7.60 -6.45 5.58
N MET A 8 6.78 -5.41 5.41
CA MET A 8 5.80 -5.26 4.33
C MET A 8 6.23 -4.12 3.41
N THR A 9 6.12 -4.29 2.09
CA THR A 9 6.45 -3.20 1.15
C THR A 9 5.32 -2.18 1.06
N VAL A 10 5.63 -0.98 0.56
CA VAL A 10 4.61 0.05 0.31
C VAL A 10 3.55 -0.46 -0.66
N ASP A 11 3.92 -1.21 -1.71
CA ASP A 11 2.96 -1.82 -2.64
C ASP A 11 2.00 -2.81 -1.96
N GLN A 12 2.53 -3.64 -1.05
CA GLN A 12 1.73 -4.60 -0.27
C GLN A 12 0.75 -3.86 0.65
N TYR A 13 1.22 -2.82 1.32
CA TYR A 13 0.37 -1.98 2.15
C TYR A 13 -0.72 -1.26 1.33
N GLU A 14 -0.35 -0.67 0.20
CA GLU A 14 -1.25 0.05 -0.69
C GLU A 14 -2.33 -0.89 -1.26
N THR A 15 -1.95 -2.09 -1.67
CA THR A 15 -2.88 -3.12 -2.15
C THR A 15 -3.91 -3.50 -1.08
N VAL A 16 -3.47 -3.68 0.16
CA VAL A 16 -4.39 -3.96 1.29
C VAL A 16 -5.28 -2.75 1.56
N ARG A 17 -4.76 -1.52 1.52
CA ARG A 17 -5.56 -0.31 1.68
C ARG A 17 -6.63 -0.19 0.61
N LEU A 18 -6.28 -0.37 -0.66
CA LEU A 18 -7.21 -0.27 -1.78
C LEU A 18 -8.31 -1.35 -1.70
N ILE A 19 -7.93 -2.60 -1.49
CA ILE A 19 -8.87 -3.73 -1.55
C ILE A 19 -9.68 -3.85 -0.25
N ASP A 20 -9.02 -3.91 0.90
CA ASP A 20 -9.68 -4.18 2.18
C ASP A 20 -10.28 -2.92 2.83
N LEU A 21 -9.63 -1.75 2.72
CA LEU A 21 -10.11 -0.52 3.36
C LEU A 21 -11.03 0.31 2.45
N GLU A 22 -10.65 0.50 1.19
CA GLU A 22 -11.45 1.27 0.22
C GLU A 22 -12.47 0.41 -0.55
N GLY A 23 -12.38 -0.93 -0.46
CA GLY A 23 -13.33 -1.85 -1.10
C GLY A 23 -13.16 -2.01 -2.61
N PHE A 24 -11.99 -1.67 -3.16
CA PHE A 24 -11.72 -1.85 -4.59
C PHE A 24 -11.62 -3.33 -4.97
N THR A 25 -12.01 -3.64 -6.21
CA THR A 25 -11.73 -4.95 -6.80
C THR A 25 -10.23 -5.07 -7.14
N GLN A 26 -9.73 -6.30 -7.28
CA GLN A 26 -8.34 -6.54 -7.70
C GLN A 26 -8.03 -5.90 -9.07
N GLU A 27 -9.03 -5.77 -9.93
CA GLU A 27 -8.90 -5.13 -11.25
C GLU A 27 -8.75 -3.62 -11.09
N ALA A 28 -9.62 -2.97 -10.33
CA ALA A 28 -9.50 -1.54 -10.07
C ALA A 28 -8.21 -1.19 -9.32
N CYS A 29 -7.76 -2.05 -8.40
CA CYS A 29 -6.46 -1.92 -7.73
C CYS A 29 -5.30 -2.00 -8.74
N ALA A 30 -5.36 -2.93 -9.70
CA ALA A 30 -4.34 -3.07 -10.74
C ALA A 30 -4.26 -1.85 -11.66
N GLU A 31 -5.41 -1.30 -12.04
CA GLU A 31 -5.49 -0.06 -12.80
C GLU A 31 -4.91 1.13 -12.02
N LYS A 32 -5.28 1.26 -10.74
CA LYS A 32 -4.84 2.39 -9.89
C LYS A 32 -3.35 2.33 -9.53
N MET A 33 -2.79 1.12 -9.44
CA MET A 33 -1.36 0.89 -9.21
C MET A 33 -0.55 0.78 -10.50
N GLU A 34 -1.19 0.87 -11.68
CA GLU A 34 -0.56 0.75 -13.00
C GLU A 34 0.28 -0.54 -13.17
N ILE A 35 -0.15 -1.64 -12.56
CA ILE A 35 0.54 -2.94 -12.61
C ILE A 35 -0.37 -4.04 -13.14
N ALA A 36 0.22 -5.16 -13.56
CA ALA A 36 -0.54 -6.30 -14.06
C ALA A 36 -1.45 -6.89 -12.94
N ARG A 37 -2.65 -7.32 -13.33
CA ARG A 37 -3.62 -7.97 -12.43
C ARG A 37 -3.03 -9.17 -11.67
N THR A 38 -2.21 -9.98 -12.35
CA THR A 38 -1.50 -11.12 -11.77
C THR A 38 -0.49 -10.70 -10.69
N THR A 39 0.13 -9.52 -10.88
CA THR A 39 1.04 -8.92 -9.90
C THR A 39 0.27 -8.45 -8.68
N VAL A 40 -0.86 -7.75 -8.84
CA VAL A 40 -1.74 -7.36 -7.71
C VAL A 40 -2.21 -8.56 -6.92
N GLN A 41 -2.65 -9.63 -7.60
CA GLN A 41 -3.07 -10.86 -6.93
C GLN A 41 -1.97 -11.45 -6.05
N SER A 42 -0.75 -11.49 -6.57
CA SER A 42 0.42 -12.00 -5.83
C SER A 42 0.76 -11.09 -4.65
N ILE A 43 0.84 -9.78 -4.88
CA ILE A 43 1.11 -8.77 -3.85
C ILE A 43 0.05 -8.84 -2.73
N TYR A 44 -1.23 -8.94 -3.10
CA TYR A 44 -2.33 -9.04 -2.14
C TYR A 44 -2.26 -10.32 -1.30
N ALA A 45 -1.96 -11.46 -1.91
CA ALA A 45 -1.81 -12.73 -1.21
C ALA A 45 -0.65 -12.68 -0.21
N GLU A 46 0.50 -12.14 -0.62
CA GLU A 46 1.66 -11.98 0.26
C GLU A 46 1.40 -10.97 1.38
N ALA A 47 0.76 -9.84 1.08
CA ALA A 47 0.41 -8.80 2.04
C ALA A 47 -0.51 -9.37 3.13
N ARG A 48 -1.56 -10.12 2.77
CA ARG A 48 -2.44 -10.77 3.75
C ARG A 48 -1.71 -11.79 4.59
N LYS A 49 -0.79 -12.57 4.02
CA LYS A 49 0.00 -13.55 4.79
C LYS A 49 0.87 -12.86 5.84
N LYS A 50 1.55 -11.78 5.47
CA LYS A 50 2.37 -10.96 6.39
C LYS A 50 1.51 -10.28 7.46
N LEU A 51 0.35 -9.75 7.08
CA LEU A 51 -0.57 -9.09 7.99
C LEU A 51 -1.13 -10.10 9.02
N ALA A 52 -1.52 -11.28 8.57
CA ALA A 52 -1.94 -12.38 9.44
C ALA A 52 -0.82 -12.83 10.37
N ASP A 53 0.41 -13.00 9.87
CA ASP A 53 1.57 -13.37 10.70
C ASP A 53 1.84 -12.31 11.79
N ALA A 54 1.77 -11.03 11.44
CA ALA A 54 1.96 -9.94 12.39
C ALA A 54 0.86 -9.91 13.46
N LEU A 55 -0.41 -10.03 13.07
CA LEU A 55 -1.53 -10.00 13.99
C LEU A 55 -1.61 -11.23 14.89
N VAL A 56 -1.42 -12.43 14.33
CA VAL A 56 -1.55 -13.69 15.07
C VAL A 56 -0.35 -13.91 16.01
N ASN A 57 0.87 -13.62 15.55
CA ASN A 57 2.08 -13.81 16.34
C ASN A 57 2.49 -12.57 17.15
N GLY A 58 1.72 -11.47 17.08
CA GLY A 58 2.03 -10.21 17.77
C GLY A 58 3.36 -9.61 17.34
N LYS A 59 3.78 -9.84 16.10
CA LYS A 59 5.05 -9.33 15.57
C LYS A 59 4.90 -7.86 15.16
N MET A 60 5.99 -7.12 15.25
CA MET A 60 6.02 -5.73 14.77
C MET A 60 5.90 -5.71 13.25
N LEU A 61 4.86 -5.07 12.72
CA LEU A 61 4.73 -4.83 11.28
C LEU A 61 5.53 -3.57 10.91
N ARG A 62 6.53 -3.73 10.05
CA ARG A 62 7.35 -2.61 9.57
C ARG A 62 7.12 -2.43 8.08
N ILE A 63 6.71 -1.24 7.68
CA ILE A 63 6.48 -0.92 6.27
C ILE A 63 7.78 -0.32 5.73
N GLU A 64 8.47 -1.05 4.85
CA GLU A 64 9.73 -0.63 4.25
C GLU A 64 9.81 -1.09 2.79
N GLY A 65 10.39 -0.24 1.94
CA GLY A 65 10.70 -0.56 0.55
C GLY A 65 9.60 -0.21 -0.45
N GLY A 66 10.07 0.02 -1.69
CA GLY A 66 9.31 0.46 -2.86
C GLY A 66 10.08 1.58 -3.59
N GLU A 67 10.13 1.58 -4.92
CA GLU A 67 10.36 2.82 -5.67
C GLU A 67 9.04 3.60 -5.65
N TYR A 68 8.74 4.22 -4.51
CA TYR A 68 7.59 5.10 -4.41
C TYR A 68 8.04 6.51 -4.82
N LYS A 69 7.42 7.04 -5.88
CA LYS A 69 7.52 8.47 -6.17
C LYS A 69 6.72 9.20 -5.09
N LEU A 70 7.39 9.64 -4.03
CA LEU A 70 6.91 10.81 -3.31
C LEU A 70 6.78 11.91 -4.35
N CYS A 71 5.57 12.44 -4.54
CA CYS A 71 5.45 13.79 -5.10
C CYS A 71 6.14 14.70 -4.09
N GLU A 72 7.41 15.00 -4.33
CA GLU A 72 8.09 16.11 -3.69
C GLU A 72 7.28 17.34 -4.07
N GLY A 73 6.55 17.89 -3.09
CA GLY A 73 5.61 19.00 -3.24
C GLY A 73 6.30 20.25 -3.80
N SER A 74 6.54 20.22 -5.10
CA SER A 74 6.76 21.40 -5.91
C SER A 74 5.39 22.01 -6.16
N ASP A 75 5.34 23.34 -6.08
CA ASP A 75 4.17 24.23 -6.02
C ASP A 75 3.27 24.20 -7.30
N GLN A 76 3.15 23.04 -7.93
CA GLN A 76 2.32 22.81 -9.11
C GLN A 76 1.01 22.15 -8.65
N PRO A 77 -0.16 22.71 -8.98
CA PRO A 77 -1.44 22.08 -8.63
C PRO A 77 -1.56 20.73 -9.35
N CYS A 78 -1.37 19.64 -8.62
CA CYS A 78 -1.58 18.30 -9.15
C CYS A 78 -3.09 18.05 -9.30
N GLY A 79 -3.56 17.94 -10.54
CA GLY A 79 -4.96 17.70 -10.90
C GLY A 79 -5.41 16.25 -10.70
N HIS A 80 -4.86 15.52 -9.72
CA HIS A 80 -5.22 14.14 -9.42
C HIS A 80 -6.32 14.09 -8.36
N GLU A 81 -7.44 13.45 -8.70
CA GLU A 81 -8.52 13.13 -7.77
C GLU A 81 -7.97 12.23 -6.65
N GLY A 82 -7.86 12.78 -5.42
CA GLY A 82 -7.35 12.07 -4.24
C GLY A 82 -6.13 12.68 -3.57
N CYS A 83 -5.57 13.79 -4.07
CA CYS A 83 -4.45 14.43 -3.39
C CYS A 83 -4.91 15.25 -2.16
N HIS A 84 -4.59 14.78 -0.96
CA HIS A 84 -4.87 15.46 0.33
C HIS A 84 -3.92 16.64 0.63
N HIS A 85 -3.42 17.34 -0.39
CA HIS A 85 -2.68 18.57 -0.16
C HIS A 85 -3.68 19.65 0.28
N LYS A 86 -3.74 19.86 1.59
CA LYS A 86 -4.65 20.72 2.32
C LYS A 86 -4.92 22.02 1.55
N ARG A 87 -6.17 22.21 1.12
CA ARG A 87 -6.73 23.53 0.80
C ARG A 87 -6.71 24.35 2.09
N ARG A 88 -5.68 25.18 2.28
CA ARG A 88 -5.76 26.29 3.24
C ARG A 88 -6.60 27.39 2.60
N PHE A 89 -7.55 27.88 3.38
CA PHE A 89 -8.46 29.00 3.09
C PHE A 89 -7.69 30.27 2.72
#